data_AF-A0A7W5D660-F1
#
_entry.id   AF-A0A7W5D660-F1
#
_cell.length_a   1.000
_cell.length_b   1.000
_cell.length_c   1.000
_cell.angle_alpha   90.00
_cell.angle_beta   90.00
_cell.angle_gamma   90.00
#
_symmetry.space_group_name_H-M   'P 1'
#
loop_
_entity.id
_entity.type
_entity.pdbx_description
1 polymer ?
#
loop_
_entity_poly.entity_id
_entity_poly.type
_entity_poly.pdbx_seq_one_letter_code
_entity_poly.pdbx_strand_id
1 'polypeptide(L)'
;MRFVPGDSAAPGEAYEAFIHRTACVPTRDNLHDFFNGLVWLHCPLSKRRLNELQAAEIARDGICATRGPLRDALTLFDENGAVLDAPGPLWHALLARDWQALFVTHRSLWREARLLVFGHALLEKLTAPRKAATAHVLISAGEMNPSAWDDATIAASLHPAHLATKPFTPLPVLGVPGWCVQNENFSFYDDSEVFRPRRDAERSPNP
;
A
#
# COMPACT_ATOMS: atom_id res chain seq x y z
N MET A 1 6.30 -15.15 -16.58
CA MET A 1 5.01 -15.03 -15.89
C MET A 1 3.93 -15.02 -16.95
N ARG A 2 2.81 -15.74 -16.75
CA ARG A 2 1.75 -15.89 -17.76
C ARG A 2 0.38 -15.57 -17.16
N PHE A 3 -0.44 -14.79 -17.85
CA PHE A 3 -1.84 -14.57 -17.47
C PHE A 3 -2.71 -15.68 -18.06
N VAL A 4 -3.66 -16.18 -17.28
CA VAL A 4 -4.54 -17.30 -17.65
C VAL A 4 -5.99 -16.96 -17.30
N PRO A 5 -7.00 -17.64 -17.90
CA PRO A 5 -8.41 -17.44 -17.53
C PRO A 5 -8.65 -17.53 -16.02
N GLY A 6 -9.53 -16.69 -15.48
CA GLY A 6 -9.79 -16.59 -14.05
C GLY A 6 -10.26 -17.88 -13.35
N ASP A 7 -10.80 -18.82 -14.11
CA ASP A 7 -11.27 -20.14 -13.69
C ASP A 7 -10.22 -21.26 -13.85
N SER A 8 -8.95 -20.90 -14.10
CA SER A 8 -7.86 -21.88 -14.30
C SER A 8 -7.47 -22.66 -13.04
N ALA A 9 -7.81 -22.16 -11.84
CA ALA A 9 -7.50 -22.82 -10.58
C ALA A 9 -8.53 -23.93 -10.26
N ALA A 10 -8.09 -25.02 -9.62
CA ALA A 10 -9.01 -26.07 -9.23
C ALA A 10 -10.03 -25.56 -8.19
N PRO A 11 -11.27 -26.09 -8.16
CA PRO A 11 -12.24 -25.71 -7.14
C PRO A 11 -11.67 -25.88 -5.72
N GLY A 12 -11.70 -24.81 -4.92
CA GLY A 12 -11.17 -24.79 -3.55
C GLY A 12 -9.67 -24.51 -3.42
N GLU A 13 -8.93 -24.39 -4.52
CA GLU A 13 -7.54 -23.92 -4.49
C GLU A 13 -7.50 -22.41 -4.23
N ALA A 14 -6.67 -21.97 -3.29
CA ALA A 14 -6.45 -20.55 -3.04
C ALA A 14 -5.73 -19.90 -4.23
N TYR A 15 -6.14 -18.68 -4.58
CA TYR A 15 -5.56 -17.90 -5.67
C TYR A 15 -4.03 -17.78 -5.55
N GLU A 16 -3.51 -17.47 -4.37
CA GLU A 16 -2.08 -17.32 -4.15
C GLU A 16 -1.34 -18.67 -4.24
N ALA A 17 -1.96 -19.76 -3.80
CA ALA A 17 -1.39 -21.10 -3.90
C ALA A 17 -1.26 -21.55 -5.37
N PHE A 18 -2.28 -21.27 -6.20
CA PHE A 18 -2.24 -21.55 -7.63
C PHE A 18 -1.10 -20.80 -8.32
N ILE A 19 -0.96 -19.49 -8.05
CA ILE A 19 0.10 -18.67 -8.65
C ILE A 19 1.47 -19.20 -8.25
N HIS A 20 1.67 -19.50 -6.95
CA HIS A 20 2.95 -19.99 -6.44
C HIS A 20 3.36 -21.30 -7.11
N ARG A 21 2.40 -22.22 -7.29
CA ARG A 21 2.63 -23.54 -7.91
C ARG A 21 2.89 -23.46 -9.42
N THR A 22 2.24 -22.54 -10.13
CA THR A 22 2.18 -22.56 -11.61
C THR A 22 2.89 -21.40 -12.29
N ALA A 23 3.28 -20.37 -11.54
CA ALA A 23 3.73 -19.08 -12.05
C ALA A 23 2.76 -18.43 -13.06
N CYS A 24 1.48 -18.82 -13.00
CA CYS A 24 0.40 -18.30 -13.82
C CYS A 24 -0.56 -17.48 -12.96
N VAL A 25 -1.01 -16.32 -13.46
CA VAL A 25 -1.95 -15.45 -12.76
C VAL A 25 -3.33 -15.56 -13.39
N PRO A 26 -4.32 -16.11 -12.65
CA PRO A 26 -5.71 -16.07 -13.06
C PRO A 26 -6.19 -14.61 -13.19
N THR A 27 -6.81 -14.28 -14.32
CA THR A 27 -7.29 -12.94 -14.61
C THR A 27 -8.70 -13.01 -15.18
N ARG A 28 -9.62 -12.29 -14.57
CA ARG A 28 -11.01 -12.09 -14.99
C ARG A 28 -11.15 -10.74 -15.68
N ASP A 29 -12.26 -10.57 -16.41
CA ASP A 29 -12.60 -9.31 -17.05
C ASP A 29 -13.23 -8.33 -16.04
N ASN A 30 -12.40 -7.69 -15.22
CA ASN A 30 -12.78 -6.61 -14.32
C ASN A 30 -11.58 -5.67 -14.04
N LEU A 31 -11.87 -4.47 -13.53
CA LEU A 31 -10.84 -3.46 -13.25
C LEU A 31 -9.83 -3.91 -12.19
N HIS A 32 -10.30 -4.65 -11.19
CA HIS A 32 -9.47 -5.16 -10.11
C HIS A 32 -8.33 -6.05 -10.63
N ASP A 33 -8.67 -7.06 -11.43
CA ASP A 33 -7.74 -8.00 -12.03
C ASP A 33 -6.89 -7.32 -13.11
N PHE A 34 -7.43 -6.32 -13.83
CA PHE A 34 -6.67 -5.48 -14.75
C PHE A 34 -5.53 -4.74 -14.03
N PHE A 35 -5.83 -4.02 -12.94
CA PHE A 35 -4.80 -3.30 -12.17
C PHE A 35 -3.84 -4.27 -11.48
N ASN A 36 -4.32 -5.40 -10.96
CA ASN A 36 -3.44 -6.44 -10.42
C ASN A 36 -2.47 -6.95 -11.51
N GLY A 37 -2.95 -7.15 -12.74
CA GLY A 37 -2.11 -7.51 -13.89
C GLY A 37 -1.04 -6.46 -14.21
N LEU A 38 -1.40 -5.17 -14.19
CA LEU A 38 -0.44 -4.08 -14.38
C LEU A 38 0.63 -4.06 -13.28
N VAL A 39 0.25 -4.26 -12.02
CA VAL A 39 1.21 -4.31 -10.90
C VAL A 39 2.14 -5.52 -11.04
N TRP A 40 1.64 -6.67 -11.47
CA TRP A 40 2.48 -7.84 -11.79
C TRP A 40 3.49 -7.58 -12.91
N LEU A 41 3.13 -6.78 -13.92
CA LEU A 41 4.04 -6.40 -15.00
C LEU A 41 5.06 -5.35 -14.58
N HIS A 42 4.66 -4.40 -13.74
CA HIS A 42 5.52 -3.29 -13.30
C HIS A 42 6.44 -3.66 -12.13
N CYS A 43 5.97 -4.52 -11.22
CA CYS A 43 6.67 -4.95 -10.01
C CYS A 43 6.69 -6.49 -9.86
N PRO A 44 7.25 -7.24 -10.83
CA PRO A 44 7.22 -8.70 -10.85
C PRO A 44 7.97 -9.36 -9.68
N LEU A 45 9.08 -8.78 -9.20
CA LEU A 45 9.84 -9.32 -8.07
C LEU A 45 9.05 -9.16 -6.77
N SER A 46 8.47 -7.97 -6.55
CA SER A 46 7.68 -7.68 -5.36
C SER A 46 6.41 -8.52 -5.30
N LYS A 47 5.67 -8.64 -6.42
CA LYS A 47 4.47 -9.49 -6.47
C LYS A 47 4.78 -10.96 -6.28
N ARG A 48 5.90 -11.45 -6.84
CA ARG A 48 6.36 -12.83 -6.58
C ARG A 48 6.67 -13.01 -5.10
N ARG A 49 7.40 -12.08 -4.49
CA ARG A 49 7.73 -12.14 -3.06
C ARG A 49 6.49 -12.13 -2.17
N LEU A 50 5.51 -11.27 -2.45
CA LEU A 50 4.22 -11.26 -1.74
C LEU A 50 3.50 -12.61 -1.88
N ASN A 51 3.47 -13.16 -3.10
CA ASN A 51 2.82 -14.44 -3.38
C ASN A 51 3.50 -15.62 -2.66
N GLU A 52 4.84 -15.68 -2.65
CA GLU A 52 5.61 -16.67 -1.90
C GLU A 52 5.26 -16.64 -0.41
N LEU A 53 5.19 -15.44 0.19
CA LEU A 53 4.85 -15.27 1.60
C LEU A 53 3.39 -15.64 1.90
N GLN A 54 2.45 -15.23 1.06
CA GLN A 54 1.04 -15.62 1.18
C GLN A 54 0.88 -17.14 1.08
N ALA A 55 1.52 -17.77 0.09
CA ALA A 55 1.44 -19.21 -0.14
C ALA A 55 2.06 -20.01 1.02
N ALA A 56 3.17 -19.54 1.60
CA ALA A 56 3.79 -20.16 2.77
C ALA A 56 2.86 -20.12 4.00
N GLU A 57 2.20 -18.98 4.27
CA GLU A 57 1.23 -18.86 5.37
C GLU A 57 0.00 -19.73 5.12
N ILE A 58 -0.52 -19.80 3.88
CA ILE A 58 -1.63 -20.69 3.51
C ILE A 58 -1.25 -22.16 3.68
N ALA A 59 -0.03 -22.55 3.32
CA ALA A 59 0.44 -23.92 3.50
C ALA A 59 0.60 -24.29 4.99
N ARG A 60 0.96 -23.33 5.85
CA ARG A 60 1.12 -23.54 7.29
C ARG A 60 -0.22 -23.62 8.02
N ASP A 61 -1.11 -22.65 7.75
CA ASP A 61 -2.31 -22.43 8.58
C ASP A 61 -3.60 -22.84 7.86
N GLY A 62 -3.53 -23.24 6.59
CA GLY A 62 -4.68 -23.51 5.74
C GLY A 62 -5.46 -22.25 5.35
N ILE A 63 -6.57 -22.45 4.65
CA ILE A 63 -7.51 -21.39 4.29
C ILE A 63 -8.45 -21.16 5.49
N CYS A 64 -7.96 -20.49 6.53
CA CYS A 64 -8.75 -20.13 7.70
C CYS A 64 -9.45 -18.76 7.52
N ALA A 65 -10.61 -18.58 8.17
CA ALA A 65 -11.37 -17.33 8.17
C ALA A 65 -10.62 -16.17 8.84
N THR A 66 -9.82 -16.48 9.87
CA THR A 66 -8.98 -15.49 10.57
C THR A 66 -7.56 -15.56 10.02
N ARG A 67 -7.10 -14.48 9.40
CA ARG A 67 -5.74 -14.36 8.89
C ARG A 67 -4.78 -13.98 10.02
N GLY A 68 -3.57 -14.53 10.00
CA GLY A 68 -2.49 -14.10 10.87
C GLY A 68 -2.02 -12.67 10.54
N PRO A 69 -1.29 -11.99 11.46
CA PRO A 69 -0.82 -10.62 11.28
C PRO A 69 -0.01 -10.39 9.99
N LEU A 70 0.82 -11.36 9.60
CA LEU A 70 1.60 -11.30 8.37
C LEU A 70 0.69 -11.33 7.12
N ARG A 71 -0.23 -12.30 7.03
CA ARG A 71 -1.14 -12.41 5.89
C ARG A 71 -2.06 -11.19 5.75
N ASP A 72 -2.48 -10.61 6.88
CA ASP A 72 -3.17 -9.32 6.90
C ASP A 72 -2.31 -8.19 6.33
N ALA A 73 -1.04 -8.08 6.74
CA ALA A 73 -0.13 -7.05 6.25
C ALA A 73 0.16 -7.21 4.74
N LEU A 74 0.38 -8.45 4.29
CA LEU A 74 0.56 -8.78 2.87
C LEU A 74 -0.65 -8.38 2.04
N THR A 75 -1.85 -8.71 2.51
CA THR A 75 -3.09 -8.34 1.82
C THR A 75 -3.28 -6.82 1.83
N LEU A 76 -3.02 -6.15 2.95
CA LEU A 76 -3.15 -4.70 3.05
C LEU A 76 -2.24 -3.97 2.04
N PHE A 77 -1.00 -4.41 1.93
CA PHE A 77 -0.05 -3.85 0.97
C PHE A 77 -0.43 -4.18 -0.47
N ASP A 78 -0.83 -5.42 -0.77
CA ASP A 78 -1.21 -5.79 -2.13
C ASP A 78 -2.47 -5.04 -2.63
N GLU A 79 -3.40 -4.76 -1.73
CA GLU A 79 -4.68 -4.12 -2.05
C GLU A 79 -4.61 -2.58 -2.04
N ASN A 80 -3.94 -2.00 -1.03
CA ASN A 80 -3.95 -0.55 -0.79
C ASN A 80 -2.56 0.01 -0.47
N GLY A 81 -1.49 -0.74 -0.74
CA GLY A 81 -0.12 -0.33 -0.42
C GLY A 81 0.45 0.74 -1.36
N ALA A 82 1.45 1.44 -0.87
CA ALA A 82 2.28 2.33 -1.66
C ALA A 82 3.69 2.39 -1.09
N VAL A 83 4.63 2.89 -1.89
CA VAL A 83 5.98 3.24 -1.45
C VAL A 83 6.29 4.68 -1.84
N LEU A 84 7.03 5.38 -0.97
CA LEU A 84 7.29 6.80 -1.09
C LEU A 84 8.80 7.06 -1.03
N ASP A 85 9.33 7.63 -2.10
CA ASP A 85 10.63 8.28 -2.11
C ASP A 85 10.39 9.78 -1.94
N ALA A 86 10.90 10.37 -0.85
CA ALA A 86 10.59 11.74 -0.49
C ALA A 86 11.66 12.35 0.43
N PRO A 87 11.85 13.68 0.40
CA PRO A 87 12.68 14.39 1.34
C PRO A 87 12.26 14.17 2.80
N GLY A 88 13.23 14.24 3.71
CA GLY A 88 13.04 14.06 5.16
C GLY A 88 11.84 14.82 5.74
N PRO A 89 11.62 16.11 5.46
CA PRO A 89 10.48 16.85 6.02
C PRO A 89 9.10 16.24 5.70
N LEU A 90 8.93 15.67 4.49
CA LEU A 90 7.68 14.99 4.14
C LEU A 90 7.50 13.70 4.94
N TRP A 91 8.57 12.92 5.12
CA TRP A 91 8.53 11.71 5.95
C TRP A 91 8.21 12.03 7.42
N HIS A 92 8.82 13.07 7.99
CA HIS A 92 8.53 13.51 9.35
C HIS A 92 7.05 13.90 9.51
N ALA A 93 6.52 14.72 8.59
CA ALA A 93 5.12 15.14 8.62
C ALA A 93 4.16 13.96 8.42
N LEU A 94 4.46 13.03 7.50
CA LEU A 94 3.65 11.83 7.26
C LEU A 94 3.61 10.90 8.47
N LEU A 95 4.76 10.64 9.11
CA LEU A 95 4.83 9.80 10.31
C LEU A 95 4.15 10.46 11.51
N ALA A 96 4.20 11.79 11.62
CA ALA A 96 3.47 12.55 12.63
C ALA A 96 1.96 12.66 12.33
N ARG A 97 1.53 12.39 11.08
CA ARG A 97 0.20 12.74 10.53
C ARG A 97 -0.12 14.22 10.69
N ASP A 98 0.90 15.05 10.52
CA ASP A 98 0.75 16.50 10.39
C ASP A 98 0.41 16.83 8.94
N TRP A 99 -0.90 16.79 8.63
CA TRP A 99 -1.39 16.96 7.26
C TRP A 99 -1.17 18.37 6.72
N GLN A 100 -1.19 19.38 7.60
CA GLN A 100 -0.88 20.76 7.23
C GLN A 100 0.58 20.89 6.85
N ALA A 101 1.50 20.36 7.67
CA ALA A 101 2.92 20.34 7.30
C ALA A 101 3.15 19.55 6.01
N LEU A 102 2.53 18.37 5.89
CA LEU A 102 2.73 17.45 4.76
C LEU A 102 2.26 18.03 3.43
N PHE A 103 1.05 18.59 3.36
CA PHE A 103 0.42 18.96 2.08
C PHE A 103 0.39 20.46 1.79
N VAL A 104 0.57 21.31 2.81
CA VAL A 104 0.51 22.77 2.70
C VAL A 104 1.88 23.39 2.93
N THR A 105 2.46 23.27 4.13
CA THR A 105 3.75 23.91 4.46
C THR A 105 4.89 23.40 3.57
N HIS A 106 4.96 22.08 3.35
CA HIS A 106 5.99 21.45 2.53
C HIS A 106 5.51 21.11 1.12
N ARG A 107 4.44 21.75 0.63
CA ARG A 107 3.84 21.46 -0.68
C ARG A 107 4.85 21.46 -1.84
N SER A 108 5.82 22.38 -1.83
CA SER A 108 6.83 22.47 -2.89
C SER A 108 7.76 21.25 -2.97
N LEU A 109 8.05 20.60 -1.84
CA LEU A 109 8.92 19.42 -1.75
C LEU A 109 8.31 18.19 -2.42
N TRP A 110 6.99 18.17 -2.64
CA TRP A 110 6.35 17.07 -3.38
C TRP A 110 6.80 16.98 -4.83
N ARG A 111 7.41 18.03 -5.40
CA ARG A 111 8.04 17.97 -6.73
C ARG A 111 9.28 17.08 -6.76
N GLU A 112 9.89 16.85 -5.60
CA GLU A 112 11.04 15.97 -5.41
C GLU A 112 10.61 14.58 -4.91
N ALA A 113 9.32 14.37 -4.65
CA ALA A 113 8.79 13.11 -4.14
C ALA A 113 8.24 12.23 -5.27
N ARG A 114 8.39 10.92 -5.12
CA ARG A 114 7.83 9.89 -5.99
C ARG A 114 7.00 8.92 -5.17
N LEU A 115 5.69 8.96 -5.37
CA LEU A 115 4.74 8.02 -4.79
C LEU A 115 4.40 6.94 -5.82
N LEU A 116 4.77 5.70 -5.55
CA LEU A 116 4.35 4.54 -6.34
C LEU A 116 3.20 3.84 -5.61
N VAL A 117 2.01 3.87 -6.20
CA VAL A 117 0.87 3.08 -5.70
C VAL A 117 1.02 1.65 -6.18
N PHE A 118 1.16 0.74 -5.22
CA PHE A 118 1.27 -0.70 -5.46
C PHE A 118 -0.10 -1.38 -5.36
N GLY A 119 -0.96 -0.87 -4.47
CA GLY A 119 -2.25 -1.44 -4.15
C GLY A 119 -3.21 -1.43 -5.33
N HIS A 120 -3.52 -2.61 -5.89
CA HIS A 120 -4.33 -2.70 -7.10
C HIS A 120 -5.80 -2.32 -6.89
N ALA A 121 -6.38 -2.63 -5.72
CA ALA A 121 -7.71 -2.12 -5.37
C ALA A 121 -7.73 -0.62 -5.09
N LEU A 122 -6.64 -0.03 -4.63
CA LEU A 122 -6.53 1.44 -4.55
C LEU A 122 -6.50 2.06 -5.95
N LEU A 123 -5.76 1.48 -6.89
CA LEU A 123 -5.77 1.94 -8.29
C LEU A 123 -7.18 1.85 -8.91
N GLU A 124 -7.90 0.75 -8.65
CA GLU A 124 -9.30 0.61 -9.05
C GLU A 124 -10.18 1.72 -8.45
N LYS A 125 -10.08 1.97 -7.14
CA LYS A 125 -10.84 3.05 -6.46
C LYS A 125 -10.54 4.43 -7.03
N LEU A 126 -9.33 4.65 -7.56
CA LEU A 126 -8.92 5.93 -8.14
C LEU A 126 -9.52 6.18 -9.53
N THR A 127 -10.17 5.20 -10.15
CA THR A 127 -10.99 5.43 -11.36
C THR A 127 -12.25 6.26 -11.08
N ALA A 128 -12.74 6.22 -9.83
CA ALA A 128 -13.84 7.04 -9.32
C ALA A 128 -13.45 7.60 -7.93
N PRO A 129 -12.53 8.58 -7.91
CA PRO A 129 -11.79 8.94 -6.71
C PRO A 129 -12.70 9.52 -5.62
N ARG A 130 -12.51 9.05 -4.38
CA ARG A 130 -13.17 9.59 -3.19
C ARG A 130 -12.13 10.25 -2.30
N LYS A 131 -12.50 11.36 -1.65
CA LYS A 131 -11.60 12.14 -0.78
C LYS A 131 -10.88 11.30 0.28
N ALA A 132 -11.59 10.33 0.85
CA ALA A 132 -11.07 9.42 1.88
C ALA A 132 -10.17 8.28 1.35
N ALA A 133 -9.89 8.19 0.05
CA ALA A 133 -9.00 7.17 -0.51
C ALA A 133 -7.62 7.26 0.16
N THR A 134 -7.17 6.16 0.76
CA THR A 134 -5.98 6.13 1.62
C THR A 134 -5.06 4.99 1.20
N ALA A 135 -3.80 5.31 0.91
CA ALA A 135 -2.74 4.34 0.74
C ALA A 135 -2.14 3.96 2.10
N HIS A 136 -1.58 2.75 2.18
CA HIS A 136 -0.78 2.27 3.29
C HIS A 136 0.68 2.29 2.85
N VAL A 137 1.36 3.38 3.16
CA VAL A 137 2.75 3.60 2.75
C VAL A 137 3.65 2.73 3.59
N LEU A 138 4.44 1.85 2.97
CA LEU A 138 5.39 0.98 3.64
C LEU A 138 6.52 1.80 4.28
N ILE A 139 6.78 1.53 5.55
CA ILE A 139 7.91 2.08 6.30
C ILE A 139 9.03 1.03 6.25
N SER A 140 10.22 1.41 5.80
CA SER A 140 11.39 0.52 5.80
C SER A 140 11.79 0.13 7.24
N ALA A 141 12.41 -1.04 7.41
CA ALA A 141 12.88 -1.52 8.71
C ALA A 141 14.13 -0.76 9.23
N GLY A 142 14.77 0.08 8.41
CA GLY A 142 15.98 0.83 8.74
C GLY A 142 15.75 2.32 9.05
N GLU A 143 16.81 3.02 9.47
CA GLU A 143 16.77 4.40 9.97
C GLU A 143 16.40 5.45 8.90
N MET A 144 16.59 5.14 7.62
CA MET A 144 16.11 5.97 6.50
C MET A 144 15.42 5.09 5.47
N ASN A 145 14.26 5.55 4.99
CA ASN A 145 13.65 4.96 3.80
C ASN A 145 14.62 5.09 2.60
N PRO A 146 14.66 4.09 1.70
CA PRO A 146 15.49 4.14 0.51
C PRO A 146 15.26 5.43 -0.27
N SER A 147 16.33 6.00 -0.83
CA SER A 147 16.28 7.16 -1.73
C SER A 147 15.70 6.85 -3.11
N ALA A 148 15.32 5.60 -3.35
CA ALA A 148 14.64 5.14 -4.55
C ALA A 148 13.94 3.82 -4.27
N TRP A 149 12.67 3.74 -4.61
CA TRP A 149 11.92 2.49 -4.63
C TRP A 149 11.86 1.97 -6.07
N ASP A 150 12.70 0.98 -6.37
CA ASP A 150 12.52 0.09 -7.52
C ASP A 150 11.94 -1.25 -7.08
N ASP A 151 11.54 -2.09 -8.04
CA ASP A 151 10.93 -3.38 -7.74
C ASP A 151 11.83 -4.31 -6.89
N ALA A 152 13.15 -4.27 -7.10
CA ALA A 152 14.09 -5.07 -6.32
C ALA A 152 14.16 -4.61 -4.85
N THR A 153 14.18 -3.30 -4.63
CA THR A 153 14.21 -2.69 -3.29
C THR A 153 12.90 -2.92 -2.55
N ILE A 154 11.76 -2.80 -3.24
CA ILE A 154 10.46 -3.14 -2.68
C ILE A 154 10.46 -4.61 -2.27
N ALA A 155 10.82 -5.54 -3.17
CA ALA A 155 10.87 -6.96 -2.86
C ALA A 155 11.78 -7.29 -1.66
N ALA A 156 12.96 -6.67 -1.57
CA ALA A 156 13.89 -6.85 -0.47
C ALA A 156 13.35 -6.32 0.88
N SER A 157 12.52 -5.28 0.86
CA SER A 157 11.89 -4.71 2.05
C SER A 157 10.75 -5.56 2.63
N LEU A 158 10.21 -6.51 1.86
CA LEU A 158 9.13 -7.41 2.26
C LEU A 158 9.64 -8.56 3.15
N HIS A 159 10.19 -8.19 4.31
CA HIS A 159 10.67 -9.13 5.32
C HIS A 159 9.51 -9.58 6.23
N PRO A 160 9.28 -10.90 6.42
CA PRO A 160 8.12 -11.42 7.16
C PRO A 160 7.97 -10.86 8.58
N ALA A 161 9.07 -10.85 9.34
CA ALA A 161 9.07 -10.36 10.72
C ALA A 161 8.72 -8.86 10.81
N HIS A 162 9.17 -8.06 9.84
CA HIS A 162 8.86 -6.64 9.78
C HIS A 162 7.40 -6.42 9.39
N LEU A 163 6.93 -7.08 8.33
CA LEU A 163 5.54 -6.99 7.86
C LEU A 163 4.52 -7.44 8.91
N ALA A 164 4.85 -8.45 9.72
CA ALA A 164 4.00 -8.89 10.82
C ALA A 164 3.72 -7.78 11.86
N THR A 165 4.56 -6.75 11.96
CA THR A 165 4.34 -5.57 12.81
C THR A 165 3.37 -4.55 12.19
N LYS A 166 2.91 -4.78 10.95
CA LYS A 166 2.10 -3.86 10.12
C LYS A 166 2.77 -2.48 9.98
N PRO A 167 3.97 -2.40 9.37
CA PRO A 167 4.80 -1.19 9.32
C PRO A 167 4.31 -0.23 8.23
N PHE A 168 3.08 0.25 8.37
CA PHE A 168 2.44 1.13 7.40
C PHE A 168 1.99 2.44 8.06
N THR A 169 2.16 3.54 7.32
CA THR A 169 1.54 4.82 7.68
C THR A 169 0.47 5.17 6.64
N PRO A 170 -0.73 5.63 7.07
CA PRO A 170 -1.78 6.02 6.14
C PRO A 170 -1.38 7.30 5.39
N LEU A 171 -1.72 7.37 4.11
CA LEU A 171 -1.59 8.56 3.28
C LEU A 171 -2.90 8.80 2.51
N PRO A 172 -3.68 9.85 2.83
CA PRO A 172 -4.83 10.25 2.02
C PRO A 172 -4.35 10.70 0.63
N VAL A 173 -4.54 9.88 -0.40
CA VAL A 173 -3.85 10.06 -1.70
C VAL A 173 -4.34 11.27 -2.47
N LEU A 174 -5.59 11.69 -2.26
CA LEU A 174 -6.09 12.93 -2.89
C LEU A 174 -5.57 14.20 -2.19
N GLY A 175 -4.87 14.08 -1.06
CA GLY A 175 -4.11 15.18 -0.48
C GLY A 175 -2.78 15.46 -1.19
N VAL A 176 -2.27 14.49 -1.96
CA VAL A 176 -0.99 14.63 -2.67
C VAL A 176 -1.07 15.77 -3.69
N PRO A 177 -0.18 16.78 -3.64
CA PRO A 177 -0.23 17.91 -4.56
C PRO A 177 -0.23 17.47 -6.03
N GLY A 178 -1.12 18.06 -6.83
CA GLY A 178 -1.25 17.76 -8.26
C GLY A 178 -2.13 16.55 -8.62
N TRP A 179 -2.60 15.78 -7.65
CA TRP A 179 -3.46 14.62 -7.90
C TRP A 179 -4.94 14.97 -8.03
N CYS A 180 -5.35 16.13 -7.50
CA CYS A 180 -6.73 16.57 -7.48
C CYS A 180 -6.77 18.10 -7.44
N VAL A 181 -7.55 18.73 -8.32
CA VAL A 181 -7.65 20.20 -8.42
C VAL A 181 -8.15 20.81 -7.12
N GLN A 182 -9.09 20.16 -6.43
CA GLN A 182 -9.65 20.65 -5.18
C GLN A 182 -8.61 20.84 -4.07
N ASN A 183 -7.50 20.09 -4.11
CA ASN A 183 -6.46 20.16 -3.08
C ASN A 183 -5.50 21.36 -3.22
N GLU A 184 -5.70 22.19 -4.24
CA GLU A 184 -5.04 23.50 -4.37
C GLU A 184 -5.60 24.52 -3.36
N ASN A 185 -6.85 24.33 -2.93
CA ASN A 185 -7.43 25.13 -1.86
C ASN A 185 -6.99 24.56 -0.49
N PHE A 186 -6.38 25.40 0.35
CA PHE A 186 -5.90 25.01 1.68
C PHE A 186 -7.01 24.42 2.58
N SER A 187 -8.26 24.86 2.41
CA SER A 187 -9.40 24.34 3.18
C SER A 187 -9.76 22.89 2.86
N PHE A 188 -9.22 22.32 1.77
CA PHE A 188 -9.39 20.91 1.44
C PHE A 188 -8.93 19.99 2.57
N TYR A 189 -7.88 20.39 3.29
CA TYR A 189 -7.24 19.63 4.36
C TYR A 189 -7.90 19.78 5.73
N ASP A 190 -8.91 20.67 5.87
CA ASP A 190 -9.62 20.92 7.13
C ASP A 190 -10.68 19.85 7.45
N ASP A 191 -10.90 18.92 6.53
CA ASP A 191 -11.84 17.82 6.68
C ASP A 191 -11.30 16.76 7.65
N SER A 192 -11.77 16.84 8.89
CA SER A 192 -11.34 15.99 10.00
C SER A 192 -11.78 14.52 9.86
N GLU A 193 -12.71 14.18 8.95
CA GLU A 193 -13.04 12.78 8.67
C GLU A 193 -11.99 12.12 7.77
N VAL A 194 -11.27 12.90 6.97
CA VAL A 194 -10.22 12.42 6.07
C VAL A 194 -8.83 12.64 6.67
N PHE A 195 -8.54 13.86 7.09
CA PHE A 195 -7.23 14.31 7.57
C PHE A 195 -7.18 14.24 9.10
N ARG A 196 -7.32 13.03 9.63
CA ARG A 196 -7.33 12.77 11.09
C ARG A 196 -5.90 12.84 11.65
N PRO A 197 -5.61 13.68 12.66
CA PRO A 197 -4.29 13.67 13.30
C PRO A 197 -4.02 12.30 13.94
N ARG A 198 -2.77 12.05 14.36
CA ARG A 198 -2.52 10.90 15.25
C ARG A 198 -3.39 11.08 16.48
N ARG A 199 -4.03 9.99 16.93
CA ARG A 199 -4.62 9.98 18.26
C ARG A 199 -3.47 10.17 19.23
N ASP A 200 -3.47 11.29 19.94
CA ASP A 200 -2.62 11.43 21.11
C ASP A 200 -2.90 10.21 21.99
N ALA A 201 -1.86 9.42 22.30
CA ALA A 201 -1.97 8.42 23.34
C ALA A 201 -2.30 9.20 24.61
N GLU A 202 -3.56 9.12 25.04
CA GLU A 202 -4.16 9.75 26.22
C GLU A 202 -3.34 10.90 26.80
N ARG A 203 -3.73 12.13 26.44
CA ARG A 203 -3.44 13.26 27.31
C ARG A 203 -4.13 12.95 28.64
N SER A 204 -3.42 12.30 29.57
CA SER A 204 -3.90 12.03 30.92
C SER A 204 -4.53 13.32 31.44
N PRO A 205 -5.76 13.31 31.95
CA PRO A 205 -6.32 14.49 32.57
C PRO A 205 -5.41 14.81 33.77
N ASN A 206 -4.64 15.89 33.65
CA ASN A 206 -3.83 16.36 34.77
C ASN A 206 -4.79 16.82 35.89
N PRO A 207 -4.43 16.59 37.17
CA PRO A 207 -5.31 16.70 38.32
C PRO A 207 -5.85 18.11 38.58
#